data_AF-D3BFS1-F1
#
_entry.id   AF-D3BFS1-F1
#
_cell.length_a   1.000
_cell.length_b   1.000
_cell.length_c   1.000
_cell.angle_alpha   90.00
_cell.angle_beta   90.00
_cell.angle_gamma   90.00
#
_symmetry.space_group_name_H-M   'P 1'
#
loop_
_entity.id
_entity.type
_entity.pdbx_description
1 polymer ?
#
loop_
_entity_poly.entity_id
_entity_poly.type
_entity_poly.pdbx_seq_one_letter_code
_entity_poly.pdbx_strand_id
1 'polypeptide(L)'
;MYIFRNQEKSNIKPIILELDSIKTSYQQKNNIILYNQSQNKLKDKVREIVKFFNFKDYNSLSNFIKFHRNKFPHLINIDSYIKFAVDIFFDPSKVIYNQISKINTFNSRSLVSKLQNQIINDQRFNKWFRDLNEIDNESLRFRIGKLQIENNHFEYDSLYNLVYHSNSDLNSVSPSISNRYEISEISTTTKLSDFIINKIIGYSLEYIDDMDDLYTNSHSKFIQYQQTCCLNIPINTQFLRFSMVSKQFHRVISKLLSNIYFEWVESPISLNNNKFNLIKDPPLYFDYDSIKFIPFNRGTDYANHILSRVETFTLDTDEFDYSTSGAIHRDLGDVFNGLVVNKIQYRKSILSENYLLYPPPMPNLKNILVYGYHGYTSNYSRLLGHILMTTPNTGDHGVHLFSVRISRDFNHNPSFNLDPTRMLDIFSEFIEEIKIYNINIDVFTNDKTLLEILEETLVVQKEYNDIYKYLKNK
;
A
#
# COMPACT_ATOMS: atom_id res chain seq x y z
N MET A 1 -63.03 13.34 -33.61
CA MET A 1 -64.14 12.36 -33.58
C MET A 1 -63.75 11.33 -32.53
N TYR A 2 -64.25 11.27 -31.30
CA TYR A 2 -65.32 11.90 -30.50
C TYR A 2 -64.65 12.26 -29.14
N ILE A 3 -64.66 13.43 -28.50
CA ILE A 3 -65.72 14.38 -28.06
C ILE A 3 -66.97 13.68 -27.56
N PHE A 4 -67.26 13.76 -26.26
CA PHE A 4 -68.34 14.58 -25.67
C PHE A 4 -67.96 14.81 -24.17
N ARG A 5 -67.82 16.06 -23.66
CA ARG A 5 -68.88 17.05 -23.34
C ARG A 5 -69.84 16.47 -22.29
N ASN A 6 -70.37 17.16 -21.28
CA ASN A 6 -70.71 18.55 -21.00
C ASN A 6 -71.41 18.46 -19.60
N GLN A 7 -71.75 19.46 -18.79
CA GLN A 7 -71.97 20.89 -18.96
C GLN A 7 -72.27 21.49 -17.56
N GLU A 8 -72.01 22.79 -17.42
CA GLU A 8 -72.89 23.87 -16.88
C GLU A 8 -73.80 23.56 -15.67
N LYS A 9 -74.04 24.42 -14.68
CA LYS A 9 -74.16 25.89 -14.49
C LYS A 9 -74.43 25.99 -12.95
N SER A 10 -74.16 27.03 -12.18
CA SER A 10 -74.68 28.40 -12.27
C SER A 10 -74.09 29.22 -11.11
N ASN A 11 -74.00 30.52 -11.35
CA ASN A 11 -73.61 31.55 -10.40
C ASN A 11 -74.66 31.77 -9.28
N ILE A 12 -74.21 31.78 -8.03
CA ILE A 12 -74.72 32.66 -6.97
C ILE A 12 -73.51 33.28 -6.24
N LYS A 13 -73.28 34.58 -6.50
CA LYS A 13 -72.47 35.51 -5.68
C LYS A 13 -73.39 36.07 -4.54
N PRO A 14 -72.94 36.86 -3.55
CA PRO A 14 -71.70 36.87 -2.76
C PRO A 14 -71.99 37.23 -1.27
N ILE A 15 -71.93 36.30 -0.31
CA ILE A 15 -71.94 36.63 1.14
C ILE A 15 -70.83 35.87 1.94
N ILE A 16 -70.11 34.97 1.28
CA ILE A 16 -69.11 34.09 1.93
C ILE A 16 -67.68 34.70 1.97
N LEU A 17 -67.44 35.82 1.30
CA LEU A 17 -66.07 36.34 1.08
C LEU A 17 -65.43 37.07 2.27
N GLU A 18 -66.17 37.54 3.28
CA GLU A 18 -65.54 38.22 4.44
C GLU A 18 -65.19 37.28 5.60
N LEU A 19 -66.00 36.24 5.87
CA LEU A 19 -65.72 35.28 6.95
C LEU A 19 -64.62 34.26 6.58
N ASP A 20 -64.48 33.91 5.30
CA ASP A 20 -63.38 33.06 4.86
C ASP A 20 -62.05 33.79 4.91
N SER A 21 -62.00 35.12 4.72
CA SER A 21 -60.73 35.88 4.79
C SER A 21 -60.10 35.86 6.20
N ILE A 22 -60.93 35.90 7.25
CA ILE A 22 -60.47 35.87 8.65
C ILE A 22 -60.08 34.44 9.08
N LYS A 23 -60.82 33.41 8.64
CA LYS A 23 -60.43 32.00 8.85
C LYS A 23 -59.15 31.64 8.10
N THR A 24 -58.97 32.16 6.88
CA THR A 24 -57.77 31.92 6.07
C THR A 24 -56.54 32.59 6.69
N SER A 25 -56.68 33.79 7.26
CA SER A 25 -55.59 34.48 7.98
C SER A 25 -55.15 33.71 9.25
N TYR A 26 -56.09 33.21 10.05
CA TYR A 26 -55.76 32.42 11.25
C TYR A 26 -55.20 31.03 10.92
N GLN A 27 -55.74 30.35 9.90
CA GLN A 27 -55.23 29.06 9.43
C GLN A 27 -53.86 29.20 8.76
N GLN A 28 -53.60 30.27 8.01
CA GLN A 28 -52.27 30.57 7.47
C GLN A 28 -51.26 30.83 8.58
N LYS A 29 -51.63 31.56 9.64
CA LYS A 29 -50.73 31.81 10.78
C LYS A 29 -50.38 30.53 11.55
N ASN A 30 -51.37 29.67 11.78
CA ASN A 30 -51.14 28.35 12.41
C ASN A 30 -50.36 27.39 11.51
N ASN A 31 -50.60 27.42 10.20
CA ASN A 31 -49.82 26.64 9.23
C ASN A 31 -48.38 27.14 9.12
N ILE A 32 -48.12 28.45 9.26
CA ILE A 32 -46.77 29.01 9.32
C ILE A 32 -46.07 28.60 10.63
N ILE A 33 -46.77 28.55 11.76
CA ILE A 33 -46.21 28.08 13.03
C ILE A 33 -45.89 26.58 12.97
N LEU A 34 -46.79 25.75 12.43
CA LEU A 34 -46.57 24.31 12.21
C LEU A 34 -45.47 24.05 11.17
N TYR A 35 -45.39 24.88 10.13
CA TYR A 35 -44.32 24.84 9.14
C TYR A 35 -42.97 25.21 9.78
N ASN A 36 -42.92 26.26 10.61
CA ASN A 36 -41.69 26.66 11.31
C ASN A 36 -41.27 25.64 12.38
N GLN A 37 -42.22 25.03 13.10
CA GLN A 37 -41.95 23.94 14.04
C GLN A 37 -41.44 22.68 13.33
N SER A 38 -42.03 22.32 12.18
CA SER A 38 -41.55 21.20 11.36
C SER A 38 -40.20 21.49 10.70
N GLN A 39 -39.93 22.73 10.28
CA GLN A 39 -38.62 23.19 9.79
C GLN A 39 -37.56 23.18 10.90
N ASN A 40 -37.88 23.56 12.14
CA ASN A 40 -36.95 23.47 13.26
C ASN A 40 -36.68 22.00 13.63
N LYS A 41 -37.71 21.15 13.65
CA LYS A 41 -37.56 19.71 13.87
C LYS A 41 -36.77 19.02 12.74
N LEU A 42 -36.92 19.51 11.51
CA LEU A 42 -36.13 19.08 10.35
C LEU A 42 -34.69 19.59 10.45
N LYS A 43 -34.46 20.84 10.87
CA LYS A 43 -33.12 21.39 11.13
C LYS A 43 -32.40 20.63 12.23
N ASP A 44 -33.09 20.24 13.29
CA ASP A 44 -32.51 19.46 14.38
C ASP A 44 -32.24 18.01 13.94
N LYS A 45 -33.13 17.39 13.17
CA LYS A 45 -32.85 16.09 12.52
C LYS A 45 -31.72 16.17 11.50
N VAL A 46 -31.62 17.25 10.72
CA VAL A 46 -30.51 17.48 9.77
C VAL A 46 -29.23 17.72 10.54
N ARG A 47 -29.23 18.42 11.68
CA ARG A 47 -28.07 18.53 12.58
C ARG A 47 -27.68 17.17 13.17
N GLU A 48 -28.65 16.34 13.51
CA GLU A 48 -28.43 14.99 14.04
C GLU A 48 -27.88 14.05 12.95
N ILE A 49 -28.39 14.16 11.73
CA ILE A 49 -27.90 13.45 10.52
C ILE A 49 -26.52 13.97 10.12
N VAL A 50 -26.24 15.28 10.19
CA VAL A 50 -24.91 15.86 9.95
C VAL A 50 -23.93 15.43 11.04
N LYS A 51 -24.37 15.35 12.31
CA LYS A 51 -23.58 14.70 13.39
C LYS A 51 -23.35 13.22 13.10
N PHE A 52 -24.33 12.51 12.55
CA PHE A 52 -24.21 11.12 12.12
C PHE A 52 -23.26 10.96 10.91
N PHE A 53 -23.20 11.92 10.00
CA PHE A 53 -22.25 11.93 8.89
C PHE A 53 -20.83 12.34 9.33
N ASN A 54 -20.67 13.10 10.41
CA ASN A 54 -19.38 13.28 11.09
C ASN A 54 -18.87 11.98 11.77
N PHE A 55 -19.65 10.88 11.82
CA PHE A 55 -19.14 9.55 12.21
C PHE A 55 -18.42 8.81 11.07
N LYS A 56 -18.42 9.33 9.84
CA LYS A 56 -17.59 8.76 8.76
C LYS A 56 -16.12 8.69 9.19
N ASP A 57 -15.64 9.69 9.91
CA ASP A 57 -14.23 9.77 10.30
C ASP A 57 -13.89 8.85 11.48
N TYR A 58 -14.81 8.67 12.44
CA TYR A 58 -14.61 7.71 13.54
C TYR A 58 -14.59 6.25 13.06
N ASN A 59 -15.57 5.86 12.23
CA ASN A 59 -15.62 4.50 11.70
C ASN A 59 -14.43 4.25 10.77
N SER A 60 -14.01 5.24 9.99
CA SER A 60 -12.80 5.15 9.14
C SER A 60 -11.55 4.98 9.98
N LEU A 61 -11.34 5.77 11.04
CA LEU A 61 -10.20 5.65 11.96
C LEU A 61 -10.20 4.31 12.69
N SER A 62 -11.35 3.87 13.19
CA SER A 62 -11.50 2.58 13.87
C SER A 62 -11.17 1.42 12.92
N ASN A 63 -11.67 1.46 11.69
CA ASN A 63 -11.37 0.46 10.67
C ASN A 63 -9.90 0.50 10.27
N PHE A 64 -9.31 1.68 10.12
CA PHE A 64 -7.88 1.86 9.84
C PHE A 64 -7.00 1.26 10.92
N ILE A 65 -7.28 1.56 12.21
CA ILE A 65 -6.55 0.99 13.35
C ILE A 65 -6.69 -0.53 13.36
N LYS A 66 -7.91 -1.06 13.18
CA LYS A 66 -8.16 -2.50 13.12
C LYS A 66 -7.39 -3.17 11.98
N PHE A 67 -7.40 -2.55 10.80
CA PHE A 67 -6.70 -3.05 9.61
C PHE A 67 -5.18 -3.09 9.79
N HIS A 68 -4.59 -2.05 10.39
CA HIS A 68 -3.15 -1.95 10.58
C HIS A 68 -2.63 -2.63 11.86
N ARG A 69 -3.50 -3.13 12.74
CA ARG A 69 -3.13 -3.70 14.05
C ARG A 69 -2.07 -4.81 13.98
N ASN A 70 -2.14 -5.62 12.93
CA ASN A 70 -1.26 -6.77 12.73
C ASN A 70 -0.26 -6.53 11.59
N LYS A 71 -0.14 -5.30 11.08
CA LYS A 71 0.72 -4.98 9.95
C LYS A 71 2.04 -4.40 10.43
N PHE A 72 3.13 -4.78 9.77
CA PHE A 72 4.49 -4.38 10.13
C PHE A 72 5.09 -3.45 9.07
N PRO A 73 6.17 -2.71 9.38
CA PRO A 73 6.69 -1.65 8.50
C PRO A 73 6.99 -2.08 7.07
N HIS A 74 7.42 -3.32 6.86
CA HIS A 74 7.69 -3.85 5.53
C HIS A 74 6.43 -4.09 4.67
N LEU A 75 5.23 -4.02 5.25
CA LEU A 75 3.95 -4.07 4.53
C LEU A 75 3.30 -2.69 4.42
N ILE A 76 3.69 -1.70 5.23
CA ILE A 76 2.93 -0.44 5.32
C ILE A 76 3.63 0.65 4.51
N ASN A 77 2.89 1.32 3.64
CA ASN A 77 3.30 2.61 3.10
C ASN A 77 3.23 3.67 4.21
N ILE A 78 4.38 3.94 4.83
CA ILE A 78 4.45 4.79 6.02
C ILE A 78 4.11 6.24 5.73
N ASP A 79 4.44 6.76 4.54
CA ASP A 79 4.07 8.13 4.18
C ASP A 79 2.55 8.29 4.09
N SER A 80 1.86 7.31 3.49
CA SER A 80 0.41 7.29 3.42
C SER A 80 -0.21 7.12 4.81
N TYR A 81 0.41 6.28 5.65
CA TYR A 81 -0.01 6.07 7.03
C TYR A 81 0.06 7.35 7.86
N ILE A 82 1.21 8.05 7.80
CA ILE A 82 1.41 9.31 8.51
C ILE A 82 0.47 10.38 7.97
N LYS A 83 0.32 10.49 6.64
CA LYS A 83 -0.61 11.45 6.03
C LYS A 83 -2.03 11.28 6.57
N PHE A 84 -2.53 10.04 6.64
CA PHE A 84 -3.85 9.75 7.20
C PHE A 84 -3.95 10.19 8.68
N ALA A 85 -2.92 9.93 9.47
CA ALA A 85 -2.87 10.37 10.87
C ALA A 85 -2.86 11.90 11.01
N VAL A 86 -2.11 12.62 10.16
CA VAL A 86 -2.09 14.09 10.11
C VAL A 86 -3.47 14.64 9.73
N ASP A 87 -4.12 14.07 8.71
CA ASP A 87 -5.43 14.54 8.26
C ASP A 87 -6.51 14.40 9.34
N ILE A 88 -6.45 13.32 10.11
CA ILE A 88 -7.36 13.06 11.23
C ILE A 88 -7.00 13.87 12.48
N PHE A 89 -5.73 14.23 12.66
CA PHE A 89 -5.29 15.01 13.82
C PHE A 89 -6.00 16.36 13.93
N PHE A 90 -6.38 16.98 12.82
CA PHE A 90 -7.08 18.27 12.81
C PHE A 90 -8.59 18.16 13.01
N ASP A 91 -9.13 16.96 13.26
CA ASP A 91 -10.56 16.78 13.50
C ASP A 91 -10.99 17.39 14.85
N PRO A 92 -12.12 18.12 14.91
CA PRO A 92 -12.60 18.72 16.15
C PRO A 92 -13.11 17.70 17.20
N SER A 93 -13.34 16.44 16.85
CA SER A 93 -13.93 15.42 17.72
C SER A 93 -12.97 14.88 18.78
N LYS A 94 -13.34 14.99 20.06
CA LYS A 94 -12.58 14.39 21.18
C LYS A 94 -12.45 12.87 21.07
N VAL A 95 -13.42 12.20 20.43
CA VAL A 95 -13.44 10.73 20.29
C VAL A 95 -12.27 10.24 19.42
N ILE A 96 -11.84 11.04 18.44
CA ILE A 96 -10.74 10.70 17.54
C ILE A 96 -9.41 10.62 18.30
N TYR A 97 -9.13 11.54 19.22
CA TYR A 97 -7.86 11.53 19.97
C TYR A 97 -7.72 10.31 20.90
N ASN A 98 -8.82 9.77 21.41
CA ASN A 98 -8.81 8.52 22.16
C ASN A 98 -8.50 7.29 21.28
N GLN A 99 -8.68 7.41 19.96
CA GLN A 99 -8.35 6.36 19.00
C GLN A 99 -6.96 6.58 18.39
N ILE A 100 -6.54 7.83 18.17
CA ILE A 100 -5.17 8.16 17.74
C ILE A 100 -4.15 7.55 18.73
N SER A 101 -4.41 7.60 20.03
CA SER A 101 -3.52 6.97 21.03
C SER A 101 -3.43 5.43 20.91
N LYS A 102 -4.34 4.79 20.16
CA LYS A 102 -4.34 3.33 19.92
C LYS A 102 -3.70 2.94 18.60
N ILE A 103 -3.22 3.91 17.82
CA ILE A 103 -2.39 3.64 16.65
C ILE A 103 -1.10 2.99 17.17
N ASN A 104 -1.08 1.65 17.12
CA ASN A 104 -0.08 0.78 17.75
C ASN A 104 1.31 0.86 17.09
N THR A 105 1.50 1.75 16.10
CA THR A 105 2.75 1.97 15.37
C THR A 105 3.66 3.02 16.01
N PHE A 106 3.24 3.64 17.13
CA PHE A 106 3.99 4.71 17.80
C PHE A 106 5.10 4.26 18.76
N ASN A 107 5.41 2.96 18.86
CA ASN A 107 6.62 2.54 19.58
C ASN A 107 7.91 2.87 18.80
N SER A 108 7.79 3.41 17.58
CA SER A 108 8.91 3.97 16.84
C SER A 108 9.07 5.46 17.11
N ARG A 109 10.15 5.84 17.78
CA ARG A 109 10.52 7.25 17.97
C ARG A 109 10.64 8.00 16.64
N SER A 110 11.14 7.35 15.60
CA SER A 110 11.33 7.95 14.27
C SER A 110 10.00 8.22 13.56
N LEU A 111 9.04 7.30 13.62
CA LEU A 111 7.70 7.51 13.04
C LEU A 111 6.95 8.63 13.74
N VAL A 112 7.04 8.69 15.06
CA VAL A 112 6.39 9.71 15.87
C VAL A 112 7.00 11.08 15.56
N SER A 113 8.33 11.17 15.52
CA SER A 113 9.02 12.41 15.13
C SER A 113 8.60 12.86 13.72
N LYS A 114 8.52 11.93 12.76
CA LYS A 114 8.05 12.24 11.40
C LYS A 114 6.60 12.71 11.38
N LEU A 115 5.70 12.09 12.14
CA LEU A 115 4.31 12.53 12.29
C LEU A 115 4.23 13.93 12.91
N GLN A 116 4.92 14.16 14.03
CA GLN A 116 4.95 15.45 14.72
C GLN A 116 5.47 16.57 13.81
N ASN A 117 6.55 16.31 13.07
CA ASN A 117 7.08 17.24 12.07
C ASN A 117 6.08 17.53 10.95
N GLN A 118 5.34 16.53 10.46
CA GLN A 118 4.31 16.77 9.45
C GLN A 118 3.11 17.55 10.01
N ILE A 119 2.71 17.31 11.26
CA ILE A 119 1.65 18.09 11.92
C ILE A 119 2.08 19.55 12.06
N ILE A 120 3.29 19.82 12.57
CA ILE A 120 3.81 21.18 12.79
C ILE A 120 3.91 21.95 11.46
N ASN A 121 4.35 21.29 10.40
CA ASN A 121 4.54 21.91 9.08
C ASN A 121 3.24 21.95 8.24
N ASP A 122 2.12 21.41 8.73
CA ASP A 122 0.84 21.48 8.02
C ASP A 122 0.29 22.91 8.06
N GLN A 123 -0.17 23.41 6.91
CA GLN A 123 -0.73 24.76 6.77
C GLN A 123 -1.90 25.05 7.75
N ARG A 124 -2.61 24.02 8.21
CA ARG A 124 -3.72 24.14 9.17
C ARG A 124 -3.25 24.37 10.60
N PHE A 125 -2.01 24.02 10.93
CA PHE A 125 -1.51 23.93 12.30
C PHE A 125 -1.62 25.25 13.06
N ASN A 126 -1.07 26.34 12.52
CA ASN A 126 -1.07 27.64 13.20
C ASN A 126 -2.48 28.14 13.51
N LYS A 127 -3.41 27.99 12.56
CA LYS A 127 -4.81 28.38 12.75
C LYS A 127 -5.48 27.49 13.79
N TRP A 128 -5.37 26.17 13.64
CA TRP A 128 -5.94 25.19 14.57
C TRP A 128 -5.47 25.42 16.00
N PHE A 129 -4.17 25.67 16.19
CA PHE A 129 -3.58 25.90 17.51
C PHE A 129 -4.11 27.19 18.12
N ARG A 130 -4.13 28.31 17.38
CA ARG A 130 -4.64 29.60 17.87
C ARG A 130 -6.12 29.53 18.24
N ASP A 131 -6.94 29.00 17.32
CA ASP A 131 -8.39 28.89 17.49
C ASP A 131 -8.71 28.07 18.76
N LEU A 132 -8.07 26.91 18.95
CA LEU A 132 -8.29 26.09 20.14
C LEU A 132 -7.67 26.68 21.41
N ASN A 133 -6.54 27.37 21.32
CA ASN A 133 -5.91 28.00 22.48
C ASN A 133 -6.80 29.11 23.06
N GLU A 134 -7.48 29.87 22.19
CA GLU A 134 -8.39 30.94 22.57
C GLU A 134 -9.75 30.43 23.05
N ILE A 135 -10.27 29.35 22.45
CA ILE A 135 -11.60 28.82 22.74
C ILE A 135 -11.61 27.80 23.90
N ASP A 136 -10.66 26.87 23.91
CA ASP A 136 -10.65 25.70 24.81
C ASP A 136 -9.21 25.17 25.03
N ASN A 137 -8.44 25.91 25.85
CA ASN A 137 -7.04 25.58 26.16
C ASN A 137 -6.88 24.17 26.76
N GLU A 138 -7.83 23.72 27.59
CA GLU A 138 -7.79 22.40 28.21
C GLU A 138 -7.89 21.28 27.15
N SER A 139 -8.80 21.43 26.19
CA SER A 139 -8.93 20.50 25.06
C SER A 139 -7.68 20.50 24.18
N LEU A 140 -7.06 21.67 23.94
CA LEU A 140 -5.79 21.75 23.20
C LEU A 140 -4.68 20.98 23.92
N ARG A 141 -4.49 21.21 25.22
CA ARG A 141 -3.50 20.50 26.04
C ARG A 141 -3.76 19.00 26.08
N PHE A 142 -5.02 18.59 26.22
CA PHE A 142 -5.42 17.18 26.16
C PHE A 142 -5.02 16.53 24.83
N ARG A 143 -5.28 17.21 23.70
CA ARG A 143 -4.97 16.71 22.35
C ARG A 143 -3.47 16.57 22.13
N ILE A 144 -2.69 17.58 22.54
CA ILE A 144 -1.21 17.56 22.45
C ILE A 144 -0.65 16.44 23.34
N GLY A 145 -1.14 16.32 24.58
CA GLY A 145 -0.70 15.30 25.53
C GLY A 145 -0.94 13.86 25.05
N LYS A 146 -1.92 13.62 24.18
CA LYS A 146 -2.14 12.29 23.57
C LYS A 146 -1.11 11.90 22.52
N LEU A 147 -0.34 12.86 21.99
CA LEU A 147 0.75 12.62 21.04
C LEU A 147 2.15 12.82 21.66
N GLN A 148 2.20 13.17 22.94
CA GLN A 148 3.46 13.36 23.65
C GLN A 148 4.12 11.99 23.89
N ILE A 149 5.37 11.88 23.47
CA ILE A 149 6.27 10.77 23.81
C ILE A 149 7.41 11.36 24.62
N GLU A 150 7.93 10.59 25.57
CA GLU A 150 9.06 10.98 26.41
C GLU A 150 10.20 11.56 25.55
N ASN A 151 10.68 12.76 25.91
CA ASN A 151 11.81 13.48 25.30
C ASN A 151 11.61 14.06 23.88
N ASN A 152 10.47 14.70 23.58
CA ASN A 152 10.21 15.35 22.27
C ASN A 152 9.77 16.82 22.38
N HIS A 153 10.01 17.61 21.32
CA HIS A 153 9.60 19.02 21.17
C HIS A 153 8.08 19.25 20.97
N PHE A 154 7.25 18.21 21.05
CA PHE A 154 5.81 18.29 20.86
C PHE A 154 5.08 18.58 22.19
N GLU A 155 5.67 19.46 22.98
CA GLU A 155 5.11 19.93 24.25
C GLU A 155 4.35 21.22 24.03
N TYR A 156 3.28 21.43 24.82
CA TYR A 156 2.44 22.61 24.68
C TYR A 156 3.26 23.91 24.68
N ASP A 157 4.21 24.07 25.60
CA ASP A 157 5.00 25.31 25.72
C ASP A 157 5.92 25.51 24.51
N SER A 158 6.50 24.42 24.00
CA SER A 158 7.31 24.45 22.77
C SER A 158 6.46 24.87 21.55
N LEU A 159 5.26 24.29 21.41
CA LEU A 159 4.34 24.63 20.32
C LEU A 159 3.75 26.04 20.47
N TYR A 160 3.49 26.49 21.69
CA TYR A 160 3.03 27.86 21.96
C TYR A 160 4.08 28.89 21.53
N ASN A 161 5.34 28.67 21.90
CA ASN A 161 6.45 29.49 21.42
C ASN A 161 6.56 29.44 19.90
N LEU A 162 6.40 28.26 19.30
CA LEU A 162 6.42 28.11 17.85
C LEU A 162 5.31 28.91 17.15
N VAL A 163 4.10 28.99 17.70
CA VAL A 163 2.96 29.64 17.03
C VAL A 163 2.89 31.15 17.26
N TYR A 164 3.30 31.61 18.45
CA TYR A 164 3.16 33.01 18.88
C TYR A 164 4.47 33.81 18.83
N HIS A 165 5.64 33.15 18.88
CA HIS A 165 6.93 33.84 18.96
C HIS A 165 7.83 33.62 17.72
N SER A 166 7.60 32.59 16.88
CA SER A 166 8.43 32.35 15.68
C SER A 166 8.31 33.41 14.58
N ASN A 167 7.34 34.31 14.66
CA ASN A 167 7.16 35.38 13.68
C ASN A 167 8.05 36.61 13.91
N SER A 168 8.90 36.64 14.95
CA SER A 168 9.79 37.79 15.18
C SER A 168 11.07 37.79 14.32
N ASP A 169 11.56 36.65 13.81
CA ASP A 169 12.93 36.59 13.26
C ASP A 169 13.13 35.79 11.96
N LEU A 170 12.07 35.40 11.22
CA LEU A 170 12.21 34.65 9.96
C LEU A 170 12.25 35.51 8.68
N ASN A 171 12.36 36.83 8.79
CA ASN A 171 12.72 37.70 7.68
C ASN A 171 14.24 37.90 7.63
N SER A 172 15.00 36.92 7.11
CA SER A 172 16.26 37.14 6.35
C SER A 172 17.18 35.91 6.29
N VAL A 173 16.84 34.90 5.49
CA VAL A 173 17.87 34.22 4.69
C VAL A 173 17.28 33.91 3.32
N SER A 174 17.33 34.88 2.42
CA SER A 174 17.35 34.56 0.99
C SER A 174 18.74 33.97 0.70
N PRO A 175 18.87 32.75 0.15
CA PRO A 175 20.13 32.32 -0.41
C PRO A 175 20.29 32.99 -1.78
N SER A 176 20.71 34.25 -1.80
CA SER A 176 21.28 34.86 -3.00
C SER A 176 22.78 34.60 -2.99
N ILE A 177 23.25 33.77 -3.91
CA ILE A 177 24.22 34.12 -4.96
C ILE A 177 24.65 32.80 -5.63
N SER A 178 24.13 32.67 -6.84
CA SER A 178 24.59 31.78 -7.88
C SER A 178 26.06 32.05 -8.22
N ASN A 179 26.96 31.15 -7.85
CA ASN A 179 28.23 31.02 -8.56
C ASN A 179 27.95 30.32 -9.90
N ARG A 180 27.59 31.10 -10.92
CA ARG A 180 27.73 30.68 -12.31
C ARG A 180 29.22 30.62 -12.62
N TYR A 181 29.80 29.45 -12.50
CA TYR A 181 30.99 29.14 -13.27
C TYR A 181 30.55 29.03 -14.73
N GLU A 182 30.92 30.02 -15.56
CA GLU A 182 30.93 29.85 -17.01
C GLU A 182 31.99 28.80 -17.33
N ILE A 183 31.56 27.54 -17.38
CA ILE A 183 32.32 26.49 -18.04
C ILE A 183 32.18 26.79 -19.54
N SER A 184 33.26 27.26 -20.16
CA SER A 184 33.35 27.37 -21.60
C SER A 184 33.11 26.00 -22.22
N GLU A 185 31.95 25.79 -22.84
CA GLU A 185 31.62 24.59 -23.59
C GLU A 185 32.60 24.45 -24.77
N ILE A 186 33.59 23.58 -24.63
CA ILE A 186 34.30 23.02 -25.78
C ILE A 186 33.32 22.04 -26.42
N SER A 187 32.59 22.51 -27.42
CA SER A 187 31.60 21.75 -28.18
C SER A 187 32.24 20.82 -29.19
N THR A 188 33.01 19.84 -28.74
CA THR A 188 33.21 18.63 -29.53
C THR A 188 32.00 17.73 -29.31
N THR A 189 30.92 17.99 -30.05
CA THR A 189 29.66 17.24 -29.97
C THR A 189 29.78 15.88 -30.65
N THR A 190 30.66 15.02 -30.16
CA THR A 190 30.52 13.58 -30.40
C THR A 190 29.41 13.07 -29.49
N LYS A 191 28.16 13.14 -29.97
CA LYS A 191 27.04 12.46 -29.33
C LYS A 191 27.22 10.96 -29.58
N LEU A 192 27.43 10.19 -28.51
CA LEU A 192 27.37 8.73 -28.59
C LEU A 192 25.98 8.33 -29.09
N SER A 193 25.86 7.24 -29.85
CA SER A 193 24.53 6.75 -30.23
C SER A 193 23.86 6.10 -29.01
N ASP A 194 22.53 6.11 -28.97
CA ASP A 194 21.78 5.42 -27.90
C ASP A 194 22.11 3.91 -27.86
N PHE A 195 22.48 3.32 -29.01
CA PHE A 195 22.97 1.94 -29.10
C PHE A 195 24.28 1.73 -28.34
N ILE A 196 25.27 2.63 -28.49
CA ILE A 196 26.55 2.55 -27.77
C ILE A 196 26.31 2.72 -26.27
N ILE A 197 25.47 3.67 -25.86
CA ILE A 197 25.13 3.89 -24.45
C ILE A 197 24.44 2.65 -23.86
N ASN A 198 23.49 2.04 -24.59
CA ASN A 198 22.88 0.77 -24.19
C ASN A 198 23.93 -0.33 -23.97
N LYS A 199 24.92 -0.44 -24.86
CA LYS A 199 26.00 -1.43 -24.72
C LYS A 199 26.90 -1.12 -23.52
N ILE A 200 27.25 0.14 -23.29
CA ILE A 200 28.03 0.56 -22.11
C ILE A 200 27.28 0.17 -20.83
N ILE A 201 25.98 0.49 -20.74
CA ILE A 201 25.15 0.15 -19.58
C ILE A 201 25.09 -1.37 -19.41
N GLY A 202 24.78 -2.13 -20.47
CA GLY A 202 24.70 -3.59 -20.42
C GLY A 202 25.98 -4.24 -19.90
N TYR A 203 27.13 -3.91 -20.49
CA TYR A 203 28.43 -4.43 -20.04
C TYR A 203 28.78 -4.00 -18.61
N SER A 204 28.37 -2.79 -18.20
CA SER A 204 28.64 -2.32 -16.85
C SER A 204 27.78 -3.02 -15.81
N LEU A 205 26.55 -3.42 -16.16
CA LEU A 205 25.68 -4.20 -15.27
C LEU A 205 26.18 -5.64 -15.14
N GLU A 206 26.53 -6.29 -16.26
CA GLU A 206 27.14 -7.64 -16.25
C GLU A 206 28.39 -7.69 -15.36
N TYR A 207 29.23 -6.65 -15.40
CA TYR A 207 30.44 -6.58 -14.57
C TYR A 207 30.18 -6.35 -13.07
N ILE A 208 29.07 -5.70 -12.72
CA ILE A 208 28.71 -5.51 -11.31
C ILE A 208 28.20 -6.83 -10.71
N ASP A 209 27.44 -7.60 -11.47
CA ASP A 209 26.95 -8.93 -11.06
C ASP A 209 28.13 -9.86 -10.68
N ASP A 210 29.22 -9.86 -11.47
CA ASP A 210 30.43 -10.68 -11.20
C ASP A 210 31.21 -10.25 -9.93
N MET A 211 31.03 -9.01 -9.45
CA MET A 211 31.77 -8.45 -8.31
C MET A 211 30.99 -8.55 -6.99
N ASP A 212 29.66 -8.43 -7.02
CA ASP A 212 28.82 -8.53 -5.82
C ASP A 212 28.75 -9.96 -5.26
N ASP A 213 28.98 -10.98 -6.11
CA ASP A 213 29.16 -12.39 -5.72
C ASP A 213 30.27 -12.60 -4.68
N LEU A 214 31.25 -11.70 -4.59
CA LEU A 214 32.38 -11.81 -3.66
C LEU A 214 32.14 -11.17 -2.28
N TYR A 215 31.09 -10.35 -2.09
CA TYR A 215 31.03 -9.45 -0.93
C TYR A 215 29.81 -9.57 0.00
N THR A 216 28.79 -10.39 -0.27
CA THR A 216 27.58 -10.41 0.58
C THR A 216 27.04 -11.80 0.94
N ASN A 217 27.31 -12.23 2.18
CA ASN A 217 26.70 -13.42 2.80
C ASN A 217 25.15 -13.35 2.86
N SER A 218 24.56 -12.15 2.77
CA SER A 218 23.10 -11.93 2.71
C SER A 218 22.49 -12.05 1.31
N HIS A 219 23.31 -12.02 0.25
CA HIS A 219 22.89 -12.11 -1.16
C HIS A 219 22.93 -13.56 -1.69
N SER A 220 23.40 -14.50 -0.86
CA SER A 220 23.38 -15.95 -1.14
C SER A 220 21.97 -16.50 -1.40
N LYS A 221 20.92 -15.86 -0.89
CA LYS A 221 19.52 -16.17 -1.26
C LYS A 221 19.20 -15.75 -2.70
N PHE A 222 19.64 -14.56 -3.11
CA PHE A 222 19.40 -13.98 -4.44
C PHE A 222 20.07 -14.78 -5.56
N ILE A 223 21.31 -15.23 -5.35
CA ILE A 223 22.05 -16.04 -6.32
C ILE A 223 21.45 -17.45 -6.46
N GLN A 224 20.92 -18.03 -5.37
CA GLN A 224 20.18 -19.29 -5.46
C GLN A 224 18.82 -19.12 -6.15
N TYR A 225 18.20 -17.93 -6.09
CA TYR A 225 16.97 -17.58 -6.82
C TYR A 225 17.21 -17.41 -8.33
N GLN A 226 18.36 -16.83 -8.74
CA GLN A 226 18.75 -16.68 -10.14
C GLN A 226 18.96 -18.03 -10.85
N GLN A 227 19.52 -19.02 -10.15
CA GLN A 227 19.80 -20.34 -10.71
C GLN A 227 18.55 -21.15 -11.09
N THR A 228 17.38 -20.86 -10.51
CA THR A 228 16.12 -21.56 -10.84
C THR A 228 15.24 -20.85 -11.87
N CYS A 229 15.41 -19.54 -12.10
CA CYS A 229 14.49 -18.76 -12.95
C CYS A 229 15.15 -17.89 -14.03
N CYS A 230 16.49 -17.90 -14.20
CA CYS A 230 17.18 -17.22 -15.30
C CYS A 230 16.86 -15.73 -15.48
N LEU A 231 16.44 -15.02 -14.42
CA LEU A 231 16.19 -13.59 -14.48
C LEU A 231 17.30 -12.87 -13.70
N ASN A 232 18.29 -12.34 -14.41
CA ASN A 232 19.16 -11.31 -13.84
C ASN A 232 18.31 -10.04 -13.73
N ILE A 233 17.79 -9.78 -12.53
CA ILE A 233 16.93 -8.63 -12.25
C ILE A 233 17.82 -7.53 -11.66
N PRO A 234 18.26 -6.54 -12.46
CA PRO A 234 19.07 -5.46 -11.96
C PRO A 234 18.31 -4.57 -10.96
N ILE A 235 19.03 -4.05 -9.97
CA ILE A 235 18.49 -3.19 -8.92
C ILE A 235 18.37 -1.75 -9.45
N ASN A 236 17.25 -1.08 -9.15
CA ASN A 236 17.00 0.30 -9.61
C ASN A 236 18.12 1.32 -9.25
N THR A 237 18.85 1.12 -8.16
CA THR A 237 19.92 2.01 -7.69
C THR A 237 21.11 2.02 -8.65
N GLN A 238 21.41 0.91 -9.33
CA GLN A 238 22.46 0.84 -10.35
C GLN A 238 22.08 1.70 -11.55
N PHE A 239 20.83 1.60 -12.02
CA PHE A 239 20.31 2.46 -13.09
C PHE A 239 20.29 3.93 -12.72
N LEU A 240 19.99 4.25 -11.46
CA LEU A 240 20.02 5.64 -10.98
C LEU A 240 21.42 6.24 -11.15
N ARG A 241 22.49 5.52 -10.78
CA ARG A 241 23.88 5.97 -10.94
C ARG A 241 24.21 6.30 -12.39
N PHE A 242 23.87 5.41 -13.32
CA PHE A 242 24.09 5.67 -14.74
C PHE A 242 23.23 6.84 -15.25
N SER A 243 22.00 6.98 -14.77
CA SER A 243 21.09 8.05 -15.19
C SER A 243 21.58 9.44 -14.82
N MET A 244 22.41 9.55 -13.78
CA MET A 244 23.00 10.81 -13.32
C MET A 244 24.21 11.27 -14.15
N VAL A 245 24.79 10.40 -14.99
CA VAL A 245 25.99 10.72 -15.79
C VAL A 245 25.71 11.85 -16.80
N SER A 246 24.60 11.75 -17.54
CA SER A 246 24.20 12.78 -18.50
C SER A 246 22.72 12.68 -18.87
N LYS A 247 22.17 13.75 -19.47
CA LYS A 247 20.81 13.75 -20.01
C LYS A 247 20.56 12.63 -21.03
N GLN A 248 21.59 12.23 -21.77
CA GLN A 248 21.47 11.16 -22.75
C GLN A 248 21.36 9.79 -22.08
N PHE A 249 22.20 9.52 -21.07
CA PHE A 249 22.09 8.31 -20.25
C PHE A 249 20.73 8.23 -19.56
N HIS A 250 20.26 9.34 -18.96
CA HIS A 250 18.93 9.40 -18.37
C HIS A 250 17.82 8.99 -19.35
N ARG A 251 17.85 9.55 -20.57
CA ARG A 251 16.86 9.21 -21.62
C ARG A 251 16.92 7.74 -22.00
N VAL A 252 18.13 7.21 -22.19
CA VAL A 252 18.35 5.82 -22.60
C VAL A 252 17.87 4.85 -21.52
N ILE A 253 18.24 5.08 -20.26
CA ILE A 253 17.84 4.26 -19.11
C ILE A 253 16.33 4.33 -18.89
N SER A 254 15.75 5.51 -19.00
CA SER A 254 14.29 5.67 -18.90
C SER A 254 13.55 4.81 -19.95
N LYS A 255 14.10 4.66 -21.16
CA LYS A 255 13.55 3.77 -22.20
C LYS A 255 13.82 2.29 -21.92
N LEU A 256 14.98 1.95 -21.34
CA LEU A 256 15.32 0.58 -20.97
C LEU A 256 14.40 0.05 -19.87
N LEU A 257 14.23 0.81 -18.79
CA LEU A 257 13.42 0.42 -17.62
C LEU A 257 11.97 0.11 -17.96
N SER A 258 11.42 0.73 -19.01
CA SER A 258 10.09 0.39 -19.51
C SER A 258 9.95 -1.05 -20.01
N ASN A 259 11.04 -1.71 -20.39
CA ASN A 259 11.03 -2.99 -21.13
C ASN A 259 11.90 -4.08 -20.48
N ILE A 260 12.35 -3.89 -19.24
CA ILE A 260 13.14 -4.88 -18.51
C ILE A 260 12.48 -5.23 -17.18
N TYR A 261 12.76 -6.43 -16.69
CA TYR A 261 12.50 -6.80 -15.31
C TYR A 261 13.56 -6.12 -14.43
N PHE A 262 13.13 -5.35 -13.42
CA PHE A 262 14.03 -4.70 -12.47
C PHE A 262 13.39 -4.66 -11.09
N GLU A 263 14.20 -4.66 -10.04
CA GLU A 263 13.71 -4.65 -8.66
C GLU A 263 13.42 -3.22 -8.19
N TRP A 264 12.27 -3.03 -7.55
CA TRP A 264 11.86 -1.74 -7.03
C TRP A 264 12.32 -1.53 -5.59
N VAL A 265 13.51 -0.97 -5.42
CA VAL A 265 14.10 -0.75 -4.10
C VAL A 265 13.89 0.69 -3.61
N GLU A 266 13.63 0.82 -2.30
CA GLU A 266 13.78 2.05 -1.49
C GLU A 266 12.90 3.28 -1.78
N SER A 267 11.98 3.30 -2.76
CA SER A 267 11.17 4.51 -3.01
C SER A 267 9.73 4.27 -3.45
N PRO A 268 8.78 5.17 -3.10
CA PRO A 268 7.41 5.11 -3.62
C PRO A 268 7.34 5.15 -5.15
N ILE A 269 6.45 4.35 -5.72
CA ILE A 269 6.23 4.29 -7.17
C ILE A 269 5.53 5.57 -7.65
N SER A 270 6.26 6.41 -8.36
CA SER A 270 5.75 7.67 -8.95
C SER A 270 5.71 7.58 -10.47
N LEU A 271 4.60 7.06 -10.99
CA LEU A 271 4.26 7.05 -12.42
C LEU A 271 3.67 8.41 -12.80
N ASN A 272 4.48 9.47 -12.70
CA ASN A 272 4.12 10.79 -13.21
C ASN A 272 4.87 11.04 -14.52
N ASN A 273 4.20 11.66 -15.50
CA ASN A 273 4.79 12.10 -16.77
C ASN A 273 5.75 13.31 -16.62
N ASN A 274 6.51 13.37 -15.53
CA ASN A 274 7.55 14.37 -15.37
C ASN A 274 8.78 13.96 -16.20
N LYS A 275 9.34 14.91 -16.94
CA LYS A 275 10.56 14.71 -17.77
C LYS A 275 11.78 14.23 -16.98
N PHE A 276 11.77 14.39 -15.66
CA PHE A 276 12.84 14.00 -14.75
C PHE A 276 12.63 12.62 -14.11
N ASN A 277 11.48 11.99 -14.34
CA ASN A 277 11.23 10.65 -13.83
C ASN A 277 11.94 9.61 -14.70
N LEU A 278 12.72 8.77 -14.04
CA LEU A 278 13.42 7.68 -14.69
C LEU A 278 12.43 6.60 -15.14
N ILE A 279 11.49 6.24 -14.26
CA ILE A 279 10.47 5.23 -14.49
C ILE A 279 9.18 5.93 -14.93
N LYS A 280 8.71 5.59 -16.13
CA LYS A 280 7.53 6.20 -16.76
C LYS A 280 6.37 5.22 -16.89
N ASP A 281 6.68 3.94 -17.02
CA ASP A 281 5.71 2.90 -17.22
C ASP A 281 5.64 1.99 -16.00
N PRO A 282 4.48 1.34 -15.75
CA PRO A 282 4.34 0.27 -14.77
C PRO A 282 5.41 -0.84 -14.98
N PRO A 283 5.96 -1.43 -13.92
CA PRO A 283 7.00 -2.45 -14.01
C PRO A 283 6.50 -3.77 -14.60
N LEU A 284 7.41 -4.54 -15.19
CA LEU A 284 7.17 -5.92 -15.65
C LEU A 284 7.38 -6.95 -14.52
N TYR A 285 8.13 -6.59 -13.48
CA TYR A 285 8.43 -7.40 -12.31
C TYR A 285 7.88 -6.75 -11.05
N PHE A 286 7.30 -7.53 -10.15
CA PHE A 286 6.86 -7.05 -8.85
C PHE A 286 7.21 -8.04 -7.75
N ASP A 287 8.13 -7.62 -6.87
CA ASP A 287 8.37 -8.29 -5.60
C ASP A 287 7.34 -7.84 -4.57
N TYR A 288 6.69 -8.81 -3.91
CA TYR A 288 5.73 -8.55 -2.85
C TYR A 288 6.26 -7.63 -1.74
N ASP A 289 7.56 -7.69 -1.41
CA ASP A 289 8.15 -6.80 -0.40
C ASP A 289 8.14 -5.32 -0.81
N SER A 290 7.89 -5.04 -2.10
CA SER A 290 7.66 -3.70 -2.65
C SER A 290 6.24 -3.18 -2.47
N ILE A 291 5.29 -3.97 -1.91
CA ILE A 291 3.90 -3.55 -1.69
C ILE A 291 3.78 -2.30 -0.82
N LYS A 292 4.73 -2.10 0.10
CA LYS A 292 4.85 -0.89 0.93
C LYS A 292 5.09 0.38 0.10
N PHE A 293 5.58 0.28 -1.14
CA PHE A 293 5.88 1.41 -2.00
C PHE A 293 4.69 1.82 -2.90
N ILE A 294 3.59 1.07 -2.90
CA ILE A 294 2.36 1.46 -3.61
C ILE A 294 1.66 2.59 -2.83
N PRO A 295 1.46 3.77 -3.42
CA PRO A 295 0.79 4.89 -2.76
C PRO A 295 -0.73 4.73 -2.87
N PHE A 296 -1.31 3.85 -2.06
CA PHE A 296 -2.75 3.58 -2.02
C PHE A 296 -3.61 4.84 -1.75
N ASN A 297 -3.01 5.88 -1.18
CA ASN A 297 -3.66 7.18 -0.97
C ASN A 297 -3.95 7.96 -2.28
N ARG A 298 -3.43 7.52 -3.44
CA ARG A 298 -3.74 8.09 -4.76
C ARG A 298 -4.98 7.48 -5.43
N GLY A 299 -5.65 6.54 -4.75
CA GLY A 299 -6.86 5.89 -5.24
C GLY A 299 -6.62 4.54 -5.90
N THR A 300 -7.71 3.80 -6.08
CA THR A 300 -7.71 2.44 -6.63
C THR A 300 -7.19 2.40 -8.07
N ASP A 301 -7.57 3.37 -8.89
CA ASP A 301 -7.19 3.40 -10.31
C ASP A 301 -5.68 3.57 -10.49
N TYR A 302 -5.06 4.40 -9.64
CA TYR A 302 -3.61 4.58 -9.64
C TYR A 302 -2.90 3.30 -9.18
N ALA A 303 -3.41 2.64 -8.14
CA ALA A 303 -2.85 1.38 -7.65
C ALA A 303 -2.97 0.25 -8.70
N ASN A 304 -4.12 0.15 -9.37
CA ASN A 304 -4.36 -0.77 -10.47
C ASN A 304 -3.42 -0.48 -11.65
N HIS A 305 -3.22 0.79 -11.98
CA HIS A 305 -2.30 1.18 -13.06
C HIS A 305 -0.86 0.74 -12.77
N ILE A 306 -0.37 0.86 -11.53
CA ILE A 306 0.98 0.43 -11.15
C ILE A 306 1.22 -1.05 -11.44
N LEU A 307 0.22 -1.91 -11.25
CA LEU A 307 0.40 -3.35 -11.44
C LEU A 307 -0.10 -3.85 -12.81
N SER A 308 -0.55 -2.94 -13.67
CA SER A 308 -1.18 -3.28 -14.95
C SER A 308 -0.26 -4.00 -15.94
N ARG A 309 1.07 -3.84 -15.85
CA ARG A 309 2.05 -4.47 -16.77
C ARG A 309 2.85 -5.59 -16.13
N VAL A 310 2.59 -5.92 -14.87
CA VAL A 310 3.36 -6.93 -14.17
C VAL A 310 3.13 -8.28 -14.85
N GLU A 311 4.23 -8.90 -15.28
CA GLU A 311 4.24 -10.24 -15.87
C GLU A 311 4.82 -11.27 -14.90
N THR A 312 5.72 -10.86 -14.00
CA THR A 312 6.32 -11.74 -12.99
C THR A 312 6.10 -11.17 -11.60
N PHE A 313 5.47 -11.97 -10.75
CA PHE A 313 5.26 -11.71 -9.33
C PHE A 313 6.13 -12.64 -8.49
N THR A 314 6.81 -12.08 -7.50
CA THR A 314 7.61 -12.86 -6.55
C THR A 314 7.21 -12.60 -5.12
N LEU A 315 7.40 -13.61 -4.28
CA LEU A 315 7.04 -13.57 -2.87
C LEU A 315 8.02 -14.42 -2.07
N ASP A 316 8.84 -13.80 -1.23
CA ASP A 316 9.56 -14.51 -0.16
C ASP A 316 8.74 -14.40 1.13
N THR A 317 8.22 -15.53 1.63
CA THR A 317 7.40 -15.49 2.84
C THR A 317 8.26 -15.27 4.08
N ASP A 318 7.67 -14.69 5.12
CA ASP A 318 8.31 -14.58 6.42
C ASP A 318 7.79 -15.62 7.41
N GLU A 319 7.14 -16.67 6.91
CA GLU A 319 6.58 -17.74 7.72
C GLU A 319 7.63 -18.35 8.65
N PHE A 320 8.87 -18.51 8.19
CA PHE A 320 10.00 -19.00 8.98
C PHE A 320 10.17 -18.28 10.34
N ASP A 321 9.91 -16.97 10.37
CA ASP A 321 10.10 -16.17 11.58
C ASP A 321 9.10 -16.52 12.68
N TYR A 322 7.95 -17.10 12.33
CA TYR A 322 6.96 -17.60 13.28
C TYR A 322 7.50 -18.75 14.12
N SER A 323 8.17 -19.72 13.49
CA SER A 323 8.53 -20.98 14.14
C SER A 323 9.87 -20.95 14.87
N THR A 324 10.75 -20.03 14.49
CA THR A 324 12.04 -19.89 15.16
C THR A 324 11.89 -19.13 16.47
N SER A 325 12.50 -19.66 17.55
CA SER A 325 12.66 -18.90 18.80
C SER A 325 13.78 -17.84 18.70
N GLY A 326 14.66 -17.97 17.70
CA GLY A 326 15.90 -17.22 17.50
C GLY A 326 15.74 -15.79 16.99
N ALA A 327 16.69 -15.33 16.17
CA ALA A 327 16.60 -14.04 15.51
C ALA A 327 15.48 -14.06 14.46
N ILE A 328 14.81 -12.92 14.29
CA ILE A 328 13.93 -12.71 13.14
C ILE A 328 14.85 -12.55 11.93
N HIS A 329 14.63 -13.35 10.90
CA HIS A 329 15.42 -13.31 9.68
C HIS A 329 15.10 -12.07 8.87
N ARG A 330 13.82 -11.69 8.76
CA ARG A 330 13.45 -10.46 8.09
C ARG A 330 14.07 -9.28 8.84
N ASP A 331 14.87 -8.48 8.14
CA ASP A 331 15.43 -7.28 8.74
C ASP A 331 14.31 -6.26 8.97
N LEU A 332 13.79 -6.26 10.18
CA LEU A 332 12.80 -5.29 10.64
C LEU A 332 13.46 -4.01 11.17
N GLY A 333 14.80 -3.97 11.24
CA GLY A 333 15.60 -3.04 12.01
C GLY A 333 16.27 -1.92 11.21
N ASP A 334 16.87 -2.19 10.05
CA ASP A 334 17.70 -1.15 9.39
C ASP A 334 16.89 -0.08 8.65
N VAL A 335 15.66 -0.37 8.21
CA VAL A 335 14.79 0.64 7.58
C VAL A 335 14.26 1.65 8.61
N PHE A 336 14.30 1.31 9.90
CA PHE A 336 13.80 2.14 10.98
C PHE A 336 14.73 2.10 12.18
N ASN A 337 15.84 2.84 12.09
CA ASN A 337 16.69 3.22 13.23
C ASN A 337 15.85 3.44 14.51
N GLY A 338 15.79 2.42 15.38
CA GLY A 338 15.10 2.46 16.67
C GLY A 338 13.70 1.83 16.77
N LEU A 339 13.20 1.08 15.79
CA LEU A 339 11.96 0.30 15.95
C LEU A 339 12.21 -0.92 16.84
N VAL A 340 11.80 -0.85 18.12
CA VAL A 340 11.71 -2.05 18.96
C VAL A 340 10.47 -2.82 18.53
N VAL A 341 10.63 -3.68 17.51
CA VAL A 341 9.56 -4.60 17.13
C VAL A 341 9.36 -5.60 18.27
N ASN A 342 8.13 -5.64 18.81
CA ASN A 342 7.72 -6.71 19.71
C ASN A 342 7.74 -8.04 18.93
N LYS A 343 8.85 -8.78 19.06
CA LYS A 343 9.08 -10.03 18.31
C LYS A 343 7.95 -11.04 18.53
N ILE A 344 7.41 -11.11 19.74
CA ILE A 344 6.30 -12.03 20.05
C ILE A 344 5.04 -11.63 19.30
N GLN A 345 4.72 -10.34 19.27
CA GLN A 345 3.59 -9.82 18.51
C GLN A 345 3.77 -10.05 17.01
N TYR A 346 4.97 -9.77 16.48
CA TYR A 346 5.33 -10.01 15.09
C TYR A 346 5.08 -11.45 14.68
N ARG A 347 5.67 -12.40 15.41
CA ARG A 347 5.47 -13.84 15.17
C ARG A 347 4.01 -14.23 15.13
N LYS A 348 3.23 -13.80 16.13
CA LYS A 348 1.79 -14.07 16.18
C LYS A 348 1.03 -13.42 15.03
N SER A 349 1.47 -12.25 14.58
CA SER A 349 0.84 -11.53 13.49
C SER A 349 1.07 -12.16 12.14
N ILE A 350 2.22 -12.82 11.88
CA ILE A 350 2.48 -13.52 10.61
C ILE A 350 1.30 -14.44 10.26
N LEU A 351 0.82 -15.21 11.23
CA LEU A 351 -0.29 -16.15 11.06
C LEU A 351 -1.70 -15.51 11.01
N SER A 352 -1.80 -14.19 11.17
CA SER A 352 -3.09 -13.50 11.21
C SER A 352 -3.69 -13.32 9.82
N GLU A 353 -5.01 -13.48 9.69
CA GLU A 353 -5.74 -13.28 8.43
C GLU A 353 -5.54 -11.87 7.82
N ASN A 354 -5.31 -10.84 8.63
CA ASN A 354 -5.13 -9.46 8.18
C ASN A 354 -3.66 -9.02 8.14
N TYR A 355 -2.73 -9.98 8.22
CA TYR A 355 -1.30 -9.71 8.17
C TYR A 355 -0.91 -9.10 6.82
N LEU A 356 -1.10 -9.88 5.76
CA LEU A 356 -0.72 -9.55 4.39
C LEU A 356 -1.60 -8.43 3.82
N LEU A 357 -1.02 -7.65 2.91
CA LEU A 357 -1.76 -6.77 2.02
C LEU A 357 -2.05 -7.50 0.71
N TYR A 358 -3.28 -7.39 0.23
CA TYR A 358 -3.66 -7.94 -1.07
C TYR A 358 -3.33 -6.92 -2.17
N PRO A 359 -2.53 -7.30 -3.19
CA PRO A 359 -2.18 -6.39 -4.26
C PRO A 359 -3.41 -6.09 -5.15
N PRO A 360 -3.38 -4.94 -5.84
CA PRO A 360 -4.24 -4.69 -6.99
C PRO A 360 -4.18 -5.81 -8.06
N PRO A 361 -5.18 -5.91 -8.95
CA PRO A 361 -5.17 -6.86 -10.06
C PRO A 361 -3.93 -6.72 -10.95
N MET A 362 -3.37 -7.86 -11.38
CA MET A 362 -2.21 -7.95 -12.28
C MET A 362 -2.63 -8.61 -13.61
N PRO A 363 -3.22 -7.86 -14.55
CA PRO A 363 -3.87 -8.45 -15.74
C PRO A 363 -2.94 -9.11 -16.76
N ASN A 364 -1.63 -8.85 -16.67
CA ASN A 364 -0.64 -9.44 -17.57
C ASN A 364 0.25 -10.47 -16.86
N LEU A 365 -0.15 -10.91 -15.65
CA LEU A 365 0.65 -11.80 -14.83
C LEU A 365 0.80 -13.17 -15.49
N LYS A 366 2.03 -13.58 -15.76
CA LYS A 366 2.40 -14.86 -16.36
C LYS A 366 3.12 -15.77 -15.37
N ASN A 367 3.93 -15.22 -14.47
CA ASN A 367 4.78 -16.00 -13.58
C ASN A 367 4.53 -15.63 -12.12
N ILE A 368 4.31 -16.64 -11.28
CA ILE A 368 4.26 -16.51 -9.82
C ILE A 368 5.36 -17.37 -9.23
N LEU A 369 6.29 -16.74 -8.50
CA LEU A 369 7.40 -17.42 -7.85
C LEU A 369 7.31 -17.19 -6.34
N VAL A 370 7.15 -18.27 -5.58
CA VAL A 370 6.98 -18.24 -4.12
C VAL A 370 8.17 -18.93 -3.47
N TYR A 371 8.77 -18.26 -2.50
CA TYR A 371 9.96 -18.68 -1.77
C TYR A 371 9.72 -18.69 -0.27
N GLY A 372 10.52 -19.49 0.44
CA GLY A 372 10.41 -19.60 1.89
C GLY A 372 9.05 -20.10 2.36
N TYR A 373 8.25 -20.77 1.52
CA TYR A 373 6.88 -21.14 1.88
C TYR A 373 6.91 -22.28 2.91
N HIS A 374 6.31 -22.07 4.08
CA HIS A 374 6.24 -23.07 5.15
C HIS A 374 4.84 -23.67 5.33
N GLY A 375 3.78 -22.99 4.84
CA GLY A 375 2.41 -23.51 4.87
C GLY A 375 1.82 -23.58 6.28
N TYR A 376 2.20 -22.70 7.20
CA TYR A 376 1.70 -22.69 8.58
C TYR A 376 0.22 -22.32 8.67
N THR A 377 -0.24 -21.37 7.84
CA THR A 377 -1.64 -20.91 7.85
C THR A 377 -2.17 -20.54 6.47
N SER A 378 -3.48 -20.30 6.40
CA SER A 378 -4.17 -19.93 5.16
C SER A 378 -3.95 -18.49 4.68
N ASN A 379 -3.22 -17.65 5.42
CA ASN A 379 -2.95 -16.26 5.06
C ASN A 379 -2.25 -16.14 3.69
N TYR A 380 -1.16 -16.88 3.48
CA TYR A 380 -0.40 -16.87 2.22
C TYR A 380 -1.15 -17.55 1.08
N SER A 381 -1.83 -18.67 1.36
CA SER A 381 -2.66 -19.32 0.33
C SER A 381 -3.86 -18.44 -0.08
N ARG A 382 -4.44 -17.66 0.83
CA ARG A 382 -5.46 -16.65 0.49
C ARG A 382 -4.89 -15.49 -0.31
N LEU A 383 -3.67 -15.03 0.00
CA LEU A 383 -3.00 -14.01 -0.83
C LEU A 383 -2.82 -14.51 -2.26
N LEU A 384 -2.30 -15.73 -2.43
CA LEU A 384 -2.11 -16.35 -3.74
C LEU A 384 -3.46 -16.57 -4.45
N GLY A 385 -4.46 -17.07 -3.73
CA GLY A 385 -5.83 -17.20 -4.24
C GLY A 385 -6.42 -15.87 -4.70
N HIS A 386 -6.22 -14.78 -3.95
CA HIS A 386 -6.64 -13.44 -4.35
C HIS A 386 -5.95 -12.99 -5.64
N ILE A 387 -4.63 -13.19 -5.76
CA ILE A 387 -3.88 -12.82 -6.96
C ILE A 387 -4.44 -13.55 -8.18
N LEU A 388 -4.71 -14.84 -8.07
CA LEU A 388 -5.25 -15.65 -9.16
C LEU A 388 -6.67 -15.22 -9.54
N MET A 389 -7.54 -15.05 -8.55
CA MET A 389 -8.93 -14.64 -8.78
C MET A 389 -9.05 -13.24 -9.39
N THR A 390 -8.05 -12.39 -9.18
CA THR A 390 -7.99 -11.03 -9.75
C THR A 390 -7.17 -10.94 -11.04
N THR A 391 -6.52 -12.03 -11.45
CA THR A 391 -5.80 -12.11 -12.73
C THR A 391 -6.77 -12.64 -13.79
N PRO A 392 -7.15 -11.84 -14.82
CA PRO A 392 -7.93 -12.33 -15.94
C PRO A 392 -7.24 -13.50 -16.65
N ASN A 393 -7.95 -14.62 -16.73
CA ASN A 393 -7.51 -15.83 -17.41
C ASN A 393 -8.35 -16.04 -18.69
N THR A 394 -8.10 -15.23 -19.73
CA THR A 394 -8.83 -15.33 -21.00
C THR A 394 -7.91 -15.07 -22.19
N GLY A 395 -7.80 -16.03 -23.12
CA GLY A 395 -6.99 -15.91 -24.33
C GLY A 395 -5.49 -16.06 -24.04
N ASP A 396 -4.65 -15.15 -24.56
CA ASP A 396 -3.20 -15.09 -24.33
C ASP A 396 -2.82 -14.51 -22.94
N HIS A 397 -3.79 -14.44 -22.02
CA HIS A 397 -3.63 -13.87 -20.69
C HIS A 397 -3.92 -14.93 -19.62
N GLY A 398 -3.00 -15.08 -18.67
CA GLY A 398 -3.13 -15.99 -17.55
C GLY A 398 -1.77 -16.31 -16.93
N VAL A 399 -1.79 -17.00 -15.81
CA VAL A 399 -0.56 -17.45 -15.13
C VAL A 399 -0.04 -18.71 -15.82
N HIS A 400 1.09 -18.62 -16.50
CA HIS A 400 1.74 -19.73 -17.20
C HIS A 400 2.61 -20.55 -16.25
N LEU A 401 3.40 -19.90 -15.39
CA LEU A 401 4.31 -20.56 -14.47
C LEU A 401 3.94 -20.27 -13.03
N PHE A 402 3.72 -21.33 -12.26
CA PHE A 402 3.67 -21.27 -10.80
C PHE A 402 4.82 -22.08 -10.20
N SER A 403 5.73 -21.40 -9.52
CA SER A 403 6.86 -22.03 -8.84
C SER A 403 6.76 -21.78 -7.35
N VAL A 404 6.86 -22.83 -6.54
CA VAL A 404 6.89 -22.73 -5.08
C VAL A 404 8.05 -23.51 -4.49
N ARG A 405 8.84 -22.84 -3.66
CA ARG A 405 9.92 -23.44 -2.89
C ARG A 405 9.45 -23.63 -1.45
N ILE A 406 9.08 -24.86 -1.14
CA ILE A 406 8.59 -25.29 0.16
C ILE A 406 9.80 -25.59 1.05
N SER A 407 9.85 -24.96 2.21
CA SER A 407 10.86 -25.20 3.23
C SER A 407 10.22 -25.90 4.41
N ARG A 408 10.64 -27.11 4.74
CA ARG A 408 10.20 -27.75 5.98
C ARG A 408 11.06 -27.23 7.14
N ASP A 409 10.40 -26.89 8.25
CA ASP A 409 11.07 -26.45 9.47
C ASP A 409 11.90 -27.58 10.09
N PHE A 410 13.08 -27.22 10.59
CA PHE A 410 14.02 -28.06 11.34
C PHE A 410 13.37 -28.79 12.52
N ASN A 411 12.29 -28.28 13.11
CA ASN A 411 11.65 -28.91 14.27
C ASN A 411 10.85 -30.20 13.98
N HIS A 412 10.91 -30.73 12.76
CA HIS A 412 10.37 -32.07 12.42
C HIS A 412 8.88 -32.24 12.78
N ASN A 413 8.12 -31.15 12.87
CA ASN A 413 6.71 -31.19 13.26
C ASN A 413 5.84 -30.82 12.06
N PRO A 414 5.57 -31.77 11.14
CA PRO A 414 4.75 -31.58 9.94
C PRO A 414 3.25 -31.52 10.29
N SER A 415 2.87 -31.07 11.49
CA SER A 415 1.46 -30.90 11.88
C SER A 415 0.72 -29.85 11.05
N PHE A 416 1.37 -29.28 10.04
CA PHE A 416 0.84 -28.23 9.20
C PHE A 416 0.40 -28.84 7.87
N ASN A 417 -0.92 -28.83 7.69
CA ASN A 417 -1.61 -29.12 6.45
C ASN A 417 -1.18 -28.10 5.40
N LEU A 418 -0.06 -28.37 4.72
CA LEU A 418 0.03 -27.98 3.33
C LEU A 418 -1.16 -28.70 2.67
N ASP A 419 -2.22 -27.96 2.41
CA ASP A 419 -3.34 -28.36 1.57
C ASP A 419 -3.03 -27.78 0.18
N PRO A 420 -2.09 -28.38 -0.57
CA PRO A 420 -1.78 -27.94 -1.92
C PRO A 420 -2.99 -28.14 -2.81
N THR A 421 -3.92 -29.04 -2.47
CA THR A 421 -5.19 -29.27 -3.19
C THR A 421 -5.96 -27.97 -3.40
N ARG A 422 -6.17 -27.15 -2.37
CA ARG A 422 -6.84 -25.84 -2.55
C ARG A 422 -6.09 -24.89 -3.47
N MET A 423 -4.77 -24.94 -3.45
CA MET A 423 -3.94 -24.14 -4.34
C MET A 423 -4.09 -24.67 -5.77
N LEU A 424 -3.86 -25.97 -5.95
CA LEU A 424 -3.93 -26.69 -7.22
C LEU A 424 -5.31 -26.57 -7.87
N ASP A 425 -6.40 -26.64 -7.12
CA ASP A 425 -7.78 -26.47 -7.63
C ASP A 425 -7.96 -25.10 -8.30
N ILE A 426 -7.38 -24.04 -7.74
CA ILE A 426 -7.42 -22.68 -8.31
C ILE A 426 -6.46 -22.56 -9.49
N PHE A 427 -5.30 -23.22 -9.40
CA PHE A 427 -4.23 -23.20 -10.39
C PHE A 427 -4.52 -24.04 -11.64
N SER A 428 -5.43 -25.01 -11.49
CA SER A 428 -5.62 -26.15 -12.35
C SER A 428 -5.98 -25.78 -13.80
N GLU A 429 -6.84 -24.79 -14.02
CA GLU A 429 -7.39 -24.53 -15.35
C GLU A 429 -6.45 -23.72 -16.26
N PHE A 430 -5.41 -23.09 -15.71
CA PHE A 430 -4.70 -22.00 -16.41
C PHE A 430 -3.18 -22.08 -16.41
N ILE A 431 -2.59 -22.96 -15.60
CA ILE A 431 -1.14 -23.05 -15.46
C ILE A 431 -0.53 -24.05 -16.45
N GLU A 432 0.49 -23.57 -17.17
CA GLU A 432 1.33 -24.35 -18.08
C GLU A 432 2.39 -25.15 -17.33
N GLU A 433 2.88 -24.64 -16.20
CA GLU A 433 3.97 -25.29 -15.48
C GLU A 433 3.88 -25.07 -13.97
N ILE A 434 3.90 -26.17 -13.20
CA ILE A 434 4.01 -26.14 -11.73
C ILE A 434 5.36 -26.70 -11.31
N LYS A 435 6.18 -25.87 -10.65
CA LYS A 435 7.47 -26.27 -10.07
C LYS A 435 7.38 -26.29 -8.55
N ILE A 436 7.67 -27.43 -7.95
CA ILE A 436 7.71 -27.58 -6.49
C ILE A 436 9.12 -28.00 -6.09
N TYR A 437 9.76 -27.18 -5.27
CA TYR A 437 11.08 -27.45 -4.72
C TYR A 437 10.96 -27.68 -3.22
N ASN A 438 11.43 -28.84 -2.73
CA ASN A 438 11.46 -29.13 -1.30
C ASN A 438 12.89 -28.95 -0.77
N ILE A 439 13.09 -27.98 0.12
CA ILE A 439 14.36 -27.78 0.82
C ILE A 439 14.29 -28.52 2.16
N ASN A 440 15.32 -29.33 2.46
CA ASN A 440 15.44 -30.19 3.65
C ASN A 440 14.56 -31.45 3.59
N ILE A 441 14.91 -32.32 2.63
CA ILE A 441 14.44 -33.71 2.59
C ILE A 441 15.31 -34.51 3.56
N ASP A 442 14.98 -34.49 4.84
CA ASP A 442 15.34 -35.63 5.68
C ASP A 442 14.47 -36.80 5.23
N VAL A 443 15.15 -37.83 4.72
CA VAL A 443 14.75 -38.79 3.67
C VAL A 443 13.51 -39.66 3.96
N PHE A 444 12.83 -39.55 5.11
CA PHE A 444 12.09 -40.71 5.60
C PHE A 444 10.58 -40.64 5.89
N THR A 445 9.84 -39.53 5.89
CA THR A 445 8.47 -39.64 6.45
C THR A 445 7.26 -38.92 5.85
N ASN A 446 7.30 -38.03 4.86
CA ASN A 446 6.04 -37.37 4.39
C ASN A 446 5.93 -37.02 2.90
N ASP A 447 6.83 -37.51 2.06
CA ASP A 447 6.78 -37.18 0.62
C ASP A 447 5.70 -37.97 -0.13
N LYS A 448 5.31 -39.13 0.41
CA LYS A 448 4.25 -39.95 -0.17
C LYS A 448 2.90 -39.23 -0.21
N THR A 449 2.51 -38.51 0.85
CA THR A 449 1.22 -37.81 0.91
C THR A 449 1.17 -36.61 -0.05
N LEU A 450 2.27 -35.85 -0.16
CA LEU A 450 2.33 -34.75 -1.13
C LEU A 450 2.32 -35.25 -2.57
N LEU A 451 3.08 -36.31 -2.85
CA LEU A 451 3.07 -36.97 -4.16
C LEU A 451 1.71 -37.59 -4.48
N GLU A 452 1.04 -38.24 -3.53
CA GLU A 452 -0.31 -38.79 -3.69
C GLU A 452 -1.33 -37.69 -3.97
N ILE A 453 -1.28 -36.57 -3.25
CA ILE A 453 -2.15 -35.40 -3.51
C ILE A 453 -1.86 -34.82 -4.91
N LEU A 454 -0.59 -34.67 -5.27
CA LEU A 454 -0.21 -34.18 -6.59
C LEU A 454 -0.60 -35.16 -7.69
N GLU A 455 -0.49 -36.47 -7.47
CA GLU A 455 -0.91 -37.52 -8.40
C GLU A 455 -2.42 -37.50 -8.58
N GLU A 456 -3.19 -37.47 -7.50
CA GLU A 456 -4.66 -37.36 -7.59
C GLU A 456 -5.10 -36.09 -8.31
N THR A 457 -4.44 -34.96 -8.03
CA THR A 457 -4.83 -33.67 -8.59
C THR A 457 -4.38 -33.51 -10.05
N LEU A 458 -3.16 -33.92 -10.40
CA LEU A 458 -2.61 -33.79 -11.76
C LEU A 458 -3.10 -34.88 -12.73
N VAL A 459 -3.44 -36.08 -12.25
CA VAL A 459 -4.04 -37.13 -13.10
C VAL A 459 -5.40 -36.71 -13.65
N VAL A 460 -6.11 -35.83 -12.94
CA VAL A 460 -7.35 -35.21 -13.43
C VAL A 460 -7.09 -34.24 -14.61
N GLN A 461 -5.85 -33.78 -14.81
CA GLN A 461 -5.49 -32.69 -15.74
C GLN A 461 -4.66 -33.10 -16.97
N LYS A 462 -4.34 -34.39 -17.11
CA LYS A 462 -3.90 -35.14 -18.30
C LYS A 462 -2.82 -34.63 -19.28
N GLU A 463 -2.21 -33.43 -19.18
CA GLU A 463 -1.17 -33.01 -20.14
C GLU A 463 0.21 -32.56 -19.59
N TYR A 464 0.50 -32.67 -18.29
CA TYR A 464 1.81 -32.24 -17.75
C TYR A 464 2.67 -33.40 -17.22
N ASN A 465 3.32 -34.13 -18.14
CA ASN A 465 4.02 -35.40 -17.83
C ASN A 465 5.55 -35.30 -17.63
N ASP A 466 6.21 -34.19 -17.97
CA ASP A 466 7.68 -34.19 -18.03
C ASP A 466 8.38 -33.85 -16.70
N ILE A 467 7.78 -33.01 -15.85
CA ILE A 467 8.30 -32.72 -14.50
C ILE A 467 8.10 -33.92 -13.56
N TYR A 468 6.97 -34.62 -13.70
CA TYR A 468 6.61 -35.78 -12.88
C TYR A 468 7.58 -36.96 -13.07
N LYS A 469 8.11 -37.16 -14.29
CA LYS A 469 9.14 -38.18 -14.55
C LYS A 469 10.45 -37.96 -13.81
N TYR A 470 10.82 -36.72 -13.50
CA TYR A 470 12.07 -36.42 -12.79
C TYR A 470 11.96 -36.72 -11.29
N LEU A 471 10.81 -36.42 -10.68
CA LEU A 471 10.57 -36.67 -9.25
C LEU A 471 10.41 -38.16 -8.90
N LYS A 472 9.92 -38.98 -9.83
CA LYS A 472 9.72 -40.43 -9.62
C LYS A 472 11.00 -41.27 -9.77
N ASN A 473 12.04 -40.73 -10.39
CA ASN A 473 13.30 -41.43 -10.68
C ASN A 473 14.42 -41.12 -9.68
N LYS A 474 14.13 -40.36 -8.61
CA LYS A 474 14.93 -40.25 -7.39
C LYS A 474 14.19 -40.95 -6.26
#